data_AF-A0A914TB72-F1
#
_entry.id   AF-A0A914TB72-F1
#
_cell.length_a   1.000
_cell.length_b   1.000
_cell.length_c   1.000
_cell.angle_alpha   90.00
_cell.angle_beta   90.00
_cell.angle_gamma   90.00
#
_symmetry.space_group_name_H-M   'P 1'
#
loop_
_entity.id
_entity.type
_entity.pdbx_description
1 polymer ?
#
loop_
_entity_poly.entity_id
_entity_poly.type
_entity_poly.pdbx_seq_one_letter_code
_entity_poly.pdbx_strand_id
1 'polypeptide(L)'
;MFVSGEAGNFFTDSATSDFWIGDIYNTISPGKWSWIDNSTFDFFDWDKGQPQTTTDSVCASAIMNGAKWRSEDCFIDKPFVCEIKQLLSVSSSTTTTTTRKPNICPDSWIYYNSTNFCYKAFQMFKTWYDAEAECENQGAHLASIHNHEENVFITCKFDYFSVKITKAF
;
A
#
# COMPACT_ATOMS: atom_id res chain seq x y z
N MET A 1 -19.04 23.36 44.23
CA MET A 1 -17.63 22.94 44.06
C MET A 1 -17.63 21.97 42.88
N PHE A 2 -17.22 22.43 41.71
CA PHE A 2 -17.11 21.58 40.53
C PHE A 2 -15.79 20.84 40.61
N VAL A 3 -15.82 19.51 40.52
CA VAL A 3 -14.73 18.75 39.92
C VAL A 3 -15.37 17.70 39.02
N SER A 4 -15.15 17.90 37.73
CA SER A 4 -15.48 17.06 36.59
C SER A 4 -14.73 15.73 36.61
N GLY A 5 -15.38 14.68 36.13
CA GLY A 5 -14.77 13.39 35.81
C GLY A 5 -15.76 12.58 34.99
N GLU A 6 -16.12 13.10 33.82
CA GLU A 6 -17.11 12.52 32.93
C GLU A 6 -16.61 11.24 32.26
N ALA A 7 -17.61 10.40 32.00
CA ALA A 7 -17.57 9.10 31.40
C ALA A 7 -16.71 9.03 30.13
N GLY A 8 -16.15 7.84 29.92
CA GLY A 8 -15.34 7.50 28.78
C GLY A 8 -16.01 7.89 27.47
N ASN A 9 -15.24 8.58 26.64
CA ASN A 9 -15.46 8.70 25.22
C ASN A 9 -14.18 8.25 24.52
N PHE A 10 -13.99 6.93 24.50
CA PHE A 10 -13.19 6.28 23.48
C PHE A 10 -14.04 6.28 22.21
N PHE A 11 -13.98 7.36 21.44
CA PHE A 11 -14.50 7.36 20.08
C PHE A 11 -13.57 6.48 19.23
N THR A 12 -13.76 5.16 19.30
CA THR A 12 -13.44 4.28 18.17
C THR A 12 -14.45 4.55 17.09
N ASP A 13 -14.15 5.52 16.23
CA ASP A 13 -14.94 5.73 15.04
C ASP A 13 -14.25 4.99 13.87
N SER A 14 -14.83 3.84 13.53
CA SER A 14 -14.45 2.91 12.45
C SER A 14 -13.04 2.29 12.52
N ALA A 15 -12.97 0.96 12.54
CA ALA A 15 -11.75 0.21 12.31
C ALA A 15 -11.29 0.34 10.84
N THR A 16 -10.84 1.53 10.43
CA THR A 16 -10.05 1.72 9.21
C THR A 16 -8.61 1.37 9.55
N SER A 17 -8.16 0.18 9.16
CA SER A 17 -6.76 -0.22 9.38
C SER A 17 -5.88 0.52 8.36
N ASP A 18 -4.90 1.28 8.84
CA ASP A 18 -3.83 1.77 7.98
C ASP A 18 -3.09 0.57 7.36
N PHE A 19 -2.50 0.75 6.20
CA PHE A 19 -1.79 -0.32 5.50
C PHE A 19 -0.41 0.13 5.02
N TRP A 20 0.53 -0.80 4.93
CA TRP A 20 1.88 -0.52 4.47
C TRP A 20 1.89 -0.16 2.98
N ILE A 21 2.69 0.87 2.68
CA ILE A 21 3.12 1.29 1.34
C ILE A 21 4.65 1.25 1.29
N GLY A 22 5.23 1.32 0.10
CA GLY A 22 6.66 1.07 -0.12
C GLY A 22 7.62 2.16 0.35
N ASP A 23 7.15 3.20 1.03
CA ASP A 23 8.00 4.31 1.45
C ASP A 23 8.65 4.02 2.81
N ILE A 24 9.97 4.18 2.86
CA ILE A 24 10.81 3.91 4.03
C ILE A 24 11.74 5.10 4.30
N TYR A 25 11.94 5.39 5.59
CA TYR A 25 12.89 6.41 6.00
C TYR A 25 14.33 5.93 5.84
N ASN A 26 15.11 6.61 5.01
CA ASN A 26 16.47 6.22 4.70
C ASN A 26 17.46 6.71 5.77
N THR A 27 18.15 5.77 6.42
CA THR A 27 19.20 6.07 7.41
C THR A 27 20.58 6.31 6.77
N ILE A 28 20.80 5.84 5.54
CA ILE A 28 22.05 5.97 4.76
C ILE A 28 22.16 7.37 4.14
N SER A 29 21.03 7.97 3.76
CA SER A 29 20.91 9.40 3.44
C SER A 29 20.01 10.08 4.48
N PRO A 30 20.55 10.41 5.67
CA PRO A 30 19.77 10.95 6.77
C PRO A 30 18.87 12.11 6.31
N GLY A 31 17.57 12.01 6.61
CA GLY A 31 16.59 13.03 6.27
C GLY A 31 15.87 12.85 4.93
N LYS A 32 15.92 11.66 4.30
CA LYS A 32 15.18 11.40 3.05
C LYS A 32 14.30 10.16 3.15
N TRP A 33 13.07 10.30 2.65
CA TRP A 33 12.14 9.21 2.36
C TRP A 33 12.43 8.67 0.95
N SER A 34 12.13 7.40 0.72
CA SER A 34 12.41 6.71 -0.54
C SER A 34 11.51 5.51 -0.72
N TRP A 35 11.04 5.30 -1.95
CA TRP A 35 10.32 4.10 -2.34
C TRP A 35 11.26 2.89 -2.46
N ILE A 36 10.80 1.74 -1.98
CA ILE A 36 11.55 0.47 -2.00
C ILE A 36 11.80 -0.05 -3.43
N ASP A 37 10.94 0.30 -4.38
CA ASP A 37 11.06 -0.05 -5.80
C ASP A 37 12.09 0.82 -6.55
N ASN A 38 12.75 1.75 -5.86
CA ASN A 38 13.69 2.75 -6.38
C ASN A 38 13.07 3.78 -7.34
N SER A 39 11.76 3.95 -7.33
CA SER A 39 11.09 5.04 -8.04
C SER A 39 11.40 6.41 -7.41
N THR A 40 11.09 7.48 -8.14
CA THR A 40 11.33 8.84 -7.66
C THR A 40 10.39 9.22 -6.53
N PHE A 41 10.94 9.76 -5.43
CA PHE A 41 10.16 10.33 -4.33
C PHE A 41 9.84 11.80 -4.61
N ASP A 42 8.82 12.05 -5.44
CA ASP A 42 8.39 13.39 -5.88
C ASP A 42 6.97 13.77 -5.39
N PHE A 43 6.23 12.80 -4.86
CA PHE A 43 4.92 12.99 -4.27
C PHE A 43 4.88 12.46 -2.84
N PHE A 44 4.19 13.19 -1.96
CA PHE A 44 3.92 12.76 -0.60
C PHE A 44 2.61 13.38 -0.10
N ASP A 45 1.86 12.63 0.70
CA ASP A 45 0.57 13.09 1.22
C ASP A 45 0.45 12.88 2.74
N TRP A 46 1.46 13.33 3.49
CA TRP A 46 1.51 13.20 4.95
C TRP A 46 0.28 13.79 5.64
N ASP A 47 -0.22 13.09 6.66
CA ASP A 47 -1.24 13.59 7.56
C ASP A 47 -0.70 14.75 8.42
N LYS A 48 -1.59 15.50 9.05
CA LYS A 48 -1.22 16.66 9.86
C LYS A 48 -0.27 16.25 11.00
N GLY A 49 0.94 16.82 10.99
CA GLY A 49 1.97 16.54 12.00
C GLY A 49 2.88 15.34 11.67
N GLN A 50 2.76 14.79 10.46
CA GLN A 50 3.62 13.74 9.91
C GLN A 50 4.58 14.33 8.85
N PRO A 51 5.72 13.69 8.57
CA PRO A 51 6.25 12.51 9.25
C PRO A 51 6.86 12.84 10.61
N GLN A 52 6.72 11.93 11.56
CA GLN A 52 7.40 11.90 12.84
C GLN A 52 8.64 11.00 12.78
N THR A 53 9.77 11.50 13.27
CA THR A 53 11.04 10.76 13.33
C THR A 53 11.33 10.34 14.77
N THR A 54 10.46 9.53 15.35
CA THR A 54 10.52 9.15 16.78
C THR A 54 11.42 7.95 17.07
N THR A 55 11.81 7.18 16.05
CA THR A 55 12.62 5.96 16.18
C THR A 55 13.67 5.88 15.06
N ASP A 56 14.61 4.94 15.19
CA ASP A 56 15.66 4.69 14.19
C ASP A 56 15.14 3.93 12.95
N SER A 57 13.92 3.37 13.01
CA SER A 57 13.29 2.58 11.94
C SER A 57 11.84 3.05 11.74
N VAL A 58 11.62 3.85 10.70
CA VAL A 58 10.32 4.47 10.41
C VAL A 58 9.88 4.13 8.98
N CYS A 59 8.65 3.64 8.85
CA CYS A 59 8.04 3.22 7.59
C CYS A 59 6.71 3.95 7.38
N ALA A 60 6.30 4.11 6.12
CA ALA A 60 5.07 4.82 5.80
C ALA A 60 3.87 3.87 5.72
N SER A 61 2.76 4.27 6.34
CA SER A 61 1.44 3.64 6.18
C SER A 61 0.46 4.64 5.55
N ALA A 62 -0.45 4.15 4.73
CA ALA A 62 -1.54 4.95 4.17
C ALA A 62 -2.83 4.74 4.97
N ILE A 63 -3.55 5.84 5.21
CA ILE A 63 -4.85 5.86 5.87
C ILE A 63 -5.92 5.49 4.86
N MET A 64 -6.59 4.37 5.12
CA MET A 64 -7.70 3.90 4.30
C MET A 64 -8.80 4.96 4.19
N ASN A 65 -9.28 5.22 2.97
CA ASN A 65 -10.23 6.29 2.63
C ASN A 65 -9.79 7.72 2.99
N GLY A 66 -8.60 7.92 3.56
CA GLY A 66 -8.08 9.22 3.95
C GLY A 66 -7.19 9.86 2.89
N ALA A 67 -6.61 9.07 1.98
CA ALA A 67 -5.56 9.49 1.05
C ALA A 67 -4.44 10.28 1.77
N LYS A 68 -4.13 9.92 3.01
CA LYS A 68 -3.10 10.57 3.85
C LYS A 68 -2.18 9.53 4.44
N TRP A 69 -0.94 9.90 4.74
CA TRP A 69 0.09 8.96 5.20
C TRP A 69 0.55 9.25 6.62
N ARG A 70 0.96 8.20 7.34
CA ARG A 70 1.58 8.28 8.67
C ARG A 70 2.93 7.62 8.64
N SER A 71 3.86 8.15 9.42
CA SER A 71 5.14 7.49 9.67
C SER A 71 5.01 6.67 10.96
N GLU A 72 5.31 5.39 10.88
CA GLU A 72 5.10 4.43 11.96
C GLU A 72 6.31 3.51 12.15
N ASP A 73 6.33 2.79 13.28
CA ASP A 73 7.33 1.77 13.56
C ASP A 73 7.16 0.60 12.58
N CYS A 74 8.20 0.32 11.79
CA CYS A 74 8.23 -0.71 10.75
C CYS A 74 7.92 -2.13 11.27
N PHE A 75 8.07 -2.37 12.58
CA PHE A 75 7.84 -3.67 13.21
C PHE A 75 6.38 -3.90 13.66
N ILE A 76 5.48 -2.95 13.42
CA ILE A 76 4.05 -3.14 13.66
C ILE A 76 3.45 -3.99 12.54
N ASP A 77 2.58 -4.93 12.89
CA ASP A 77 1.86 -5.71 11.90
C ASP A 77 0.68 -4.92 11.30
N LYS A 78 0.64 -4.78 9.98
CA LYS A 78 -0.46 -4.15 9.23
C LYS A 78 -0.77 -4.90 7.94
N PRO A 79 -1.97 -4.75 7.37
CA PRO A 79 -2.23 -5.15 6.00
C PRO A 79 -1.43 -4.26 5.03
N PHE A 80 -1.34 -4.62 3.75
CA PHE A 80 -0.44 -3.95 2.81
C PHE A 80 -0.91 -4.03 1.36
N VAL A 81 -0.36 -3.18 0.49
CA VAL A 81 -0.61 -3.20 -0.96
C VAL A 81 0.69 -3.45 -1.69
N CYS A 82 0.68 -4.43 -2.59
CA CYS A 82 1.74 -4.65 -3.56
C CYS A 82 1.39 -3.99 -4.90
N GLU A 83 2.42 -3.61 -5.65
CA GLU A 83 2.34 -3.16 -7.03
C GLU A 83 3.30 -3.94 -7.94
N ILE A 84 2.87 -4.14 -9.18
CA ILE A 84 3.71 -4.72 -10.22
C ILE A 84 3.42 -4.02 -11.54
N LYS A 85 4.48 -3.77 -12.31
CA LYS A 85 4.34 -3.20 -13.66
C LYS A 85 3.54 -4.15 -14.54
N GLN A 86 2.66 -3.62 -15.38
CA GLN A 86 1.87 -4.45 -16.30
C GLN A 86 2.74 -5.40 -17.11
N LEU A 87 2.23 -6.62 -17.32
CA LEU A 87 2.86 -7.59 -18.20
C LEU A 87 2.53 -7.23 -19.65
N LEU A 88 3.38 -6.44 -20.29
CA LEU A 88 3.36 -6.33 -21.75
C LEU A 88 3.84 -7.68 -22.29
N SER A 89 2.89 -8.51 -22.72
CA SER A 89 3.18 -9.86 -23.21
C SER A 89 4.18 -9.83 -24.38
N VAL A 90 5.46 -10.07 -24.12
CA VAL A 90 6.34 -10.68 -25.12
C VAL A 90 5.93 -12.15 -25.18
N SER A 91 5.26 -12.51 -26.27
CA SER A 91 4.92 -13.90 -26.57
C SER A 91 6.18 -14.75 -26.50
N SER A 92 6.24 -15.68 -25.54
CA SER A 92 7.16 -16.81 -25.56
C SER A 92 6.54 -18.00 -24.84
N SER A 93 5.52 -18.59 -25.46
CA SER A 93 5.37 -20.06 -25.49
C SER A 93 4.36 -20.45 -26.59
N THR A 94 4.92 -21.06 -27.63
CA THR A 94 4.39 -21.97 -28.65
C THR A 94 2.89 -22.30 -28.66
N THR A 95 2.28 -22.06 -29.84
CA THR A 95 1.11 -22.74 -30.44
C THR A 95 0.00 -23.25 -29.52
N THR A 96 -1.11 -22.50 -29.47
CA THR A 96 -2.45 -23.02 -29.81
C THR A 96 -3.47 -21.88 -29.87
N THR A 97 -4.36 -22.00 -30.86
CA THR A 97 -5.31 -21.01 -31.35
C THR A 97 -6.40 -20.73 -30.33
N THR A 98 -6.34 -19.59 -29.63
CA THR A 98 -7.53 -18.97 -29.00
C THR A 98 -7.29 -17.47 -28.89
N THR A 99 -8.23 -16.66 -29.35
CA THR A 99 -8.31 -15.20 -29.27
C THR A 99 -8.37 -14.71 -27.82
N ARG A 100 -7.30 -14.91 -27.05
CA ARG A 100 -7.22 -14.53 -25.64
C ARG A 100 -6.73 -13.08 -25.57
N LYS A 101 -7.55 -12.22 -24.96
CA LYS A 101 -7.19 -10.86 -24.57
C LYS A 101 -5.79 -10.87 -23.94
N PRO A 102 -4.90 -9.90 -24.24
CA PRO A 102 -3.65 -9.78 -23.49
C PRO A 102 -4.00 -9.61 -22.00
N ASN A 103 -3.49 -10.51 -21.16
CA ASN A 103 -3.65 -10.42 -19.72
C ASN A 103 -2.71 -9.32 -19.21
N ILE A 104 -3.26 -8.13 -18.98
CA ILE A 104 -2.50 -6.94 -18.56
C ILE A 104 -1.88 -7.12 -17.16
N CYS A 105 -2.59 -7.83 -16.28
CA CYS A 105 -2.18 -8.10 -14.90
C CYS A 105 -2.28 -9.61 -14.57
N PRO A 106 -1.54 -10.10 -13.56
CA PRO A 106 -1.73 -11.44 -13.04
C PRO A 106 -3.13 -11.62 -12.42
N ASP A 107 -3.53 -12.87 -12.19
CA ASP A 107 -4.84 -13.20 -11.63
C ASP A 107 -5.03 -12.58 -10.24
N SER A 108 -6.21 -12.01 -10.00
CA SER A 108 -6.57 -11.28 -8.77
C SER A 108 -5.78 -9.98 -8.49
N TRP A 109 -5.14 -9.41 -9.51
CA TRP A 109 -4.61 -8.04 -9.47
C TRP A 109 -5.51 -7.06 -10.22
N ILE A 110 -5.52 -5.80 -9.79
CA ILE A 110 -6.34 -4.75 -10.42
C ILE A 110 -5.45 -3.80 -11.20
N TYR A 111 -5.72 -3.68 -12.49
CA TYR A 111 -5.03 -2.73 -13.37
C TYR A 111 -5.48 -1.30 -13.11
N TYR A 112 -4.53 -0.37 -13.02
CA TYR A 112 -4.79 1.06 -13.02
C TYR A 112 -4.18 1.72 -14.26
N ASN A 113 -5.05 2.19 -15.16
CA ASN A 113 -4.66 2.74 -16.45
C ASN A 113 -3.72 3.96 -16.34
N SER A 114 -3.86 4.78 -15.29
CA SER A 114 -3.10 6.03 -15.16
C SER A 114 -1.61 5.78 -14.91
N THR A 115 -1.28 4.71 -14.18
CA THR A 115 0.12 4.37 -13.84
C THR A 115 0.66 3.26 -14.75
N ASN A 116 -0.23 2.47 -15.38
CA ASN A 116 0.11 1.22 -16.06
C ASN A 116 0.67 0.14 -15.12
N PHE A 117 0.29 0.20 -13.84
CA PHE A 117 0.61 -0.80 -12.84
C PHE A 117 -0.62 -1.61 -12.45
N CYS A 118 -0.35 -2.75 -11.84
CA CYS A 118 -1.31 -3.66 -11.28
C CYS A 118 -1.13 -3.64 -9.76
N TYR A 119 -2.22 -3.55 -9.00
CA TYR A 119 -2.18 -3.49 -7.54
C TYR A 119 -2.96 -4.65 -6.92
N LYS A 120 -2.50 -5.10 -5.76
CA LYS A 120 -3.18 -6.13 -4.96
C LYS A 120 -3.01 -5.84 -3.47
N ALA A 121 -4.12 -5.75 -2.76
CA ALA A 121 -4.10 -5.63 -1.31
C ALA A 121 -4.12 -7.00 -0.64
N PHE A 122 -3.41 -7.10 0.48
CA PHE A 122 -3.36 -8.26 1.34
C PHE A 122 -3.87 -7.86 2.73
N GLN A 123 -4.88 -8.58 3.21
CA GLN A 123 -5.49 -8.38 4.53
C GLN A 123 -4.72 -9.09 5.66
N MET A 124 -3.61 -9.76 5.34
CA MET A 124 -2.76 -10.38 6.34
C MET A 124 -1.89 -9.31 7.01
N PHE A 125 -1.77 -9.40 8.32
CA PHE A 125 -1.04 -8.45 9.13
C PHE A 125 0.43 -8.89 9.16
N LYS A 126 1.33 -8.03 8.69
CA LYS A 126 2.77 -8.27 8.60
C LYS A 126 3.54 -6.99 8.95
N THR A 127 4.76 -7.15 9.46
CA THR A 127 5.73 -6.05 9.53
C THR A 127 5.99 -5.49 8.13
N TRP A 128 6.51 -4.27 8.04
CA TRP A 128 6.81 -3.66 6.74
C TRP A 128 7.77 -4.53 5.92
N TYR A 129 8.80 -5.10 6.57
CA TYR A 129 9.78 -5.97 5.92
C TYR A 129 9.17 -7.30 5.44
N ASP A 130 8.32 -7.93 6.26
CA ASP A 130 7.65 -9.17 5.88
C ASP A 130 6.61 -8.95 4.77
N ALA A 131 5.98 -7.78 4.74
CA ALA A 131 5.05 -7.37 3.70
C ALA A 131 5.77 -7.16 2.36
N GLU A 132 6.93 -6.50 2.36
CA GLU A 132 7.79 -6.39 1.18
C GLU A 132 8.22 -7.76 0.66
N ALA A 133 8.70 -8.64 1.53
CA ALA A 133 9.07 -10.00 1.13
C ALA A 133 7.90 -10.79 0.52
N GLU A 134 6.66 -10.56 0.98
CA GLU A 134 5.47 -11.15 0.35
C GLU A 134 5.20 -10.56 -1.04
N CYS A 135 5.40 -9.25 -1.23
CA CYS A 135 5.31 -8.63 -2.55
C CYS A 135 6.40 -9.17 -3.49
N GLU A 136 7.65 -9.27 -3.04
CA GLU A 136 8.77 -9.82 -3.83
C GLU A 136 8.50 -11.27 -4.26
N ASN A 137 7.90 -12.09 -3.39
CA ASN A 137 7.48 -13.46 -3.73
C ASN A 137 6.46 -13.52 -4.89
N GLN A 138 5.73 -12.43 -5.15
CA GLN A 138 4.81 -12.29 -6.28
C GLN A 138 5.46 -11.61 -7.51
N GLY A 139 6.77 -11.30 -7.45
CA GLY A 139 7.46 -10.49 -8.47
C GLY A 139 7.08 -9.02 -8.45
N ALA A 140 6.65 -8.52 -7.30
CA ALA A 140 6.12 -7.18 -7.05
C ALA A 140 6.93 -6.48 -5.95
N HIS A 141 6.58 -5.24 -5.65
CA HIS A 141 7.09 -4.49 -4.48
C HIS A 141 5.91 -3.89 -3.71
N LEU A 142 6.11 -3.46 -2.47
CA LEU A 142 5.15 -2.60 -1.80
C LEU A 142 4.89 -1.35 -2.63
N ALA A 143 3.62 -0.94 -2.70
CA ALA A 143 3.17 0.08 -3.64
C ALA A 143 3.85 1.44 -3.41
N SER A 144 4.35 2.03 -4.49
CA SER A 144 4.75 3.43 -4.58
C SER A 144 3.56 4.30 -4.99
N ILE A 145 3.62 5.59 -4.64
CA ILE A 145 2.54 6.54 -4.94
C ILE A 145 3.14 7.83 -5.47
N HIS A 146 2.81 8.17 -6.71
CA HIS A 146 3.43 9.27 -7.46
C HIS A 146 2.51 10.45 -7.74
N ASN A 147 1.22 10.34 -7.41
CA ASN A 147 0.26 11.42 -7.59
C ASN A 147 -0.97 11.22 -6.70
N HIS A 148 -1.78 12.27 -6.63
CA HIS A 148 -2.99 12.29 -5.81
C HIS A 148 -4.04 11.27 -6.29
N GLU A 149 -4.21 11.12 -7.60
CA GLU A 149 -5.19 10.20 -8.18
C GLU A 149 -4.88 8.73 -7.87
N GLU A 150 -3.60 8.37 -7.90
CA GLU A 150 -3.07 7.07 -7.49
C GLU A 150 -3.27 6.84 -6.00
N ASN A 151 -2.94 7.84 -5.16
CA ASN A 151 -3.16 7.77 -3.72
C ASN A 151 -4.63 7.46 -3.40
N VAL A 152 -5.54 8.23 -3.99
CA VAL A 152 -7.00 8.03 -3.85
C VAL A 152 -7.42 6.66 -4.38
N PHE A 153 -6.89 6.23 -5.53
CA PHE A 153 -7.18 4.92 -6.09
C PHE A 153 -6.82 3.79 -5.11
N ILE A 154 -5.60 3.80 -4.57
CA ILE A 154 -5.12 2.78 -3.64
C ILE A 154 -5.90 2.83 -2.33
N THR A 155 -6.07 4.01 -1.72
CA THR A 155 -6.72 4.14 -0.41
C THR A 155 -8.22 3.85 -0.42
N CYS A 156 -8.93 4.21 -1.51
CA CYS A 156 -10.38 3.99 -1.61
C CYS A 156 -10.73 2.60 -2.15
N LYS A 157 -9.82 1.96 -2.88
CA LYS A 157 -10.05 0.61 -3.41
C LYS A 157 -9.44 -0.48 -2.54
N PHE A 158 -8.78 -0.15 -1.43
CA PHE A 158 -8.24 -1.14 -0.50
C PHE A 158 -9.28 -2.18 -0.04
N ASP A 159 -10.44 -1.73 0.41
CA ASP A 159 -11.54 -2.63 0.79
C ASP A 159 -12.09 -3.40 -0.41
N TYR A 160 -12.14 -2.78 -1.58
CA TYR A 160 -12.59 -3.42 -2.82
C TYR A 160 -11.62 -4.52 -3.30
N PHE A 161 -10.31 -4.30 -3.16
CA PHE A 161 -9.27 -5.29 -3.43
C PHE A 161 -9.46 -6.52 -2.53
N SER A 162 -9.91 -6.29 -1.30
CA SER A 162 -10.04 -7.29 -0.25
C SER A 162 -11.34 -8.11 -0.33
N VAL A 163 -12.46 -7.46 -0.66
CA VAL A 163 -13.77 -8.10 -0.81
C VAL A 163 -13.82 -9.04 -2.02
N LYS A 164 -13.04 -8.77 -3.07
CA LYS A 164 -12.93 -9.69 -4.22
C LYS A 164 -12.21 -11.00 -3.88
N ILE A 165 -11.42 -11.05 -2.82
CA ILE A 165 -10.71 -12.26 -2.39
C ILE A 165 -11.63 -13.15 -1.51
N THR A 166 -12.61 -12.57 -0.81
CA THR A 166 -13.47 -13.31 0.15
C THR A 166 -14.76 -13.87 -0.45
N LYS A 167 -15.18 -13.48 -1.67
CA LYS A 167 -16.32 -14.09 -2.36
C LYS A 167 -15.88 -15.23 -3.29
N ALA A 168 -15.44 -16.33 -2.68
CA ALA A 168 -15.26 -17.60 -3.37
C ALA A 168 -15.75 -18.75 -2.49
N PHE A 169 -17.02 -18.73 -2.08
CA PHE A 169 -17.83 -19.90 -1.70
C PHE A 169 -19.30 -19.60 -1.95
#